data_AF-A0A959YXG3-F1
#
_entry.id   AF-A0A959YXG3-F1
#
_cell.length_a   1.000
_cell.length_b   1.000
_cell.length_c   1.000
_cell.angle_alpha   90.00
_cell.angle_beta   90.00
_cell.angle_gamma   90.00
#
_symmetry.space_group_name_H-M   'P 1'
#
loop_
_entity.id
_entity.type
_entity.pdbx_description
1 polymer ?
#
loop_
_entity_poly.entity_id
_entity_poly.type
_entity_poly.pdbx_seq_one_letter_code
_entity_poly.pdbx_strand_id
1 'polypeptide(L)'
;ILALSGVEGKMFRPMALTVVYAIIGAIVLSLTYVPVMSSLFVPRRTGPTVTWSDRMMDRLTKAYAPLLDRALRHTRIVIGTGLALLAAAVFAFTRMGGEFIPQLEEGDFAFHSILPMGASLSASLENNMRVERIIKQFPEVKDVVSKTGTAEVPTDIMSAEMTDVLILLHDKKEWTTGRGYWELADTMIKALHRIPGVYFEINQPIQMRTNELMTGVRQ
;
A
#
# COMPACT_ATOMS: atom_id res chain seq x y z
N ILE A 1 4.47 -12.25 -11.44
CA ILE A 1 3.62 -12.46 -10.24
C ILE A 1 3.53 -13.92 -9.83
N LEU A 2 2.99 -14.82 -10.66
CA LEU A 2 2.81 -16.24 -10.27
C LEU A 2 4.10 -17.04 -10.05
N ALA A 3 5.21 -16.59 -10.65
CA ALA A 3 6.55 -17.19 -10.47
C ALA A 3 7.38 -16.54 -9.35
N LEU A 4 6.85 -15.52 -8.66
CA LEU A 4 7.54 -14.89 -7.53
C LEU A 4 7.54 -15.86 -6.34
N SER A 5 8.72 -16.09 -5.76
CA SER A 5 8.92 -16.87 -4.54
C SER A 5 9.07 -15.95 -3.32
N GLY A 6 8.77 -16.44 -2.12
CA GLY A 6 8.93 -15.68 -0.88
C GLY A 6 7.68 -14.90 -0.45
N VAL A 7 7.89 -13.81 0.29
CA VAL A 7 6.82 -12.98 0.88
C VAL A 7 5.99 -12.29 -0.21
N GLU A 8 6.65 -11.74 -1.23
CA GLU A 8 5.99 -11.13 -2.40
C GLU A 8 5.04 -12.11 -3.10
N GLY A 9 5.49 -13.36 -3.30
CA GLY A 9 4.68 -14.41 -3.87
C GLY A 9 3.44 -14.71 -3.04
N LYS A 10 3.56 -14.76 -1.71
CA LYS A 10 2.41 -14.98 -0.81
C LYS A 10 1.40 -13.83 -0.85
N MET A 11 1.86 -12.57 -0.99
CA MET A 11 0.96 -11.41 -1.06
C MET A 11 0.25 -11.30 -2.42
N PHE A 12 0.97 -11.49 -3.53
CA PHE A 12 0.42 -11.20 -4.86
C PHE A 12 -0.19 -12.40 -5.59
N ARG A 13 0.13 -13.64 -5.19
CA ARG A 13 -0.42 -14.84 -5.85
C ARG A 13 -1.94 -14.97 -5.72
N PRO A 14 -2.58 -14.74 -4.55
CA PRO A 14 -4.03 -14.78 -4.45
C PRO A 14 -4.70 -13.76 -5.37
N MET A 15 -4.17 -12.53 -5.45
CA MET A 15 -4.68 -11.48 -6.35
C MET A 15 -4.55 -11.88 -7.84
N ALA A 16 -3.43 -12.47 -8.25
CA ALA A 16 -3.28 -12.93 -9.63
C ALA A 16 -4.24 -14.06 -9.97
N LEU A 17 -4.44 -15.02 -9.05
CA LEU A 17 -5.35 -16.14 -9.26
C LEU A 17 -6.81 -15.68 -9.38
N THR A 18 -7.27 -14.73 -8.56
CA THR A 18 -8.63 -14.21 -8.66
C THR A 18 -8.89 -13.55 -10.02
N VAL A 19 -7.93 -12.77 -10.54
CA VAL A 19 -8.03 -12.16 -11.87
C VAL A 19 -8.07 -13.23 -12.97
N VAL A 20 -7.22 -14.26 -12.88
CA VAL A 20 -7.22 -15.37 -13.85
C VAL A 20 -8.56 -16.10 -13.84
N TYR A 21 -9.09 -16.45 -12.67
CA TYR A 21 -10.39 -17.09 -12.56
C TYR A 21 -11.52 -16.19 -13.06
N ALA A 22 -11.46 -14.89 -12.80
CA ALA A 22 -12.43 -13.93 -13.31
C ALA A 22 -12.39 -13.83 -14.84
N ILE A 23 -11.21 -13.81 -15.46
CA ILE A 23 -11.06 -13.77 -16.92
C ILE A 23 -11.61 -15.06 -17.55
N ILE A 24 -11.31 -16.22 -16.97
CA ILE A 24 -11.85 -17.51 -17.46
C ILE A 24 -13.38 -17.50 -17.36
N GLY A 25 -13.94 -17.07 -16.23
CA GLY A 25 -15.38 -16.92 -16.04
C GLY A 25 -16.00 -15.94 -17.03
N ALA A 26 -15.35 -14.79 -17.27
CA ALA A 26 -15.79 -13.78 -18.23
C ALA A 26 -15.79 -14.32 -19.66
N ILE A 27 -14.80 -15.13 -20.05
CA ILE A 27 -14.75 -15.78 -21.37
C ILE A 27 -15.93 -16.76 -21.52
N VAL A 28 -16.15 -17.63 -20.52
CA VAL A 28 -17.27 -18.59 -20.55
C VAL A 28 -18.61 -17.86 -20.65
N LEU A 29 -18.83 -16.83 -19.84
CA LEU A 29 -20.06 -16.03 -19.86
C LEU A 29 -20.21 -15.23 -21.16
N SER A 30 -19.12 -14.69 -21.70
CA SER A 30 -19.12 -13.93 -22.95
C SER A 30 -19.50 -14.79 -24.16
N LEU A 31 -19.20 -16.09 -24.12
CA LEU A 31 -19.54 -17.01 -25.21
C LEU A 31 -20.90 -17.70 -25.03
N THR A 32 -21.38 -17.84 -23.78
CA THR A 32 -22.62 -18.58 -23.49
C THR A 32 -23.77 -17.64 -23.12
N TYR A 33 -23.61 -16.89 -22.04
CA TYR A 33 -24.66 -16.06 -21.45
C TYR A 33 -24.91 -14.78 -22.23
N VAL A 34 -23.85 -14.04 -22.60
CA VAL A 34 -23.97 -12.75 -23.30
C VAL A 34 -24.71 -12.88 -24.64
N PRO A 35 -24.43 -13.88 -25.50
CA PRO A 35 -25.17 -14.04 -26.76
C PRO A 35 -26.64 -14.39 -26.55
N VAL A 36 -26.94 -15.26 -25.59
CA VAL A 36 -28.33 -15.65 -25.26
C VAL A 36 -29.11 -14.44 -24.74
N MET A 37 -28.58 -13.73 -23.76
CA MET A 37 -29.22 -12.51 -23.23
C MET A 37 -29.35 -11.43 -24.29
N SER A 38 -28.32 -11.23 -25.12
CA SER A 38 -28.41 -10.29 -26.24
C SER A 38 -29.53 -10.70 -27.20
N SER A 39 -29.70 -11.99 -27.49
CA SER A 39 -30.78 -12.45 -28.38
C SER A 39 -32.20 -12.26 -27.81
N LEU A 40 -32.34 -12.28 -26.48
CA LEU A 40 -33.63 -12.12 -25.78
C LEU A 40 -34.00 -10.65 -25.58
N PHE A 41 -33.03 -9.80 -25.21
CA PHE A 41 -33.27 -8.41 -24.82
C PHE A 41 -32.96 -7.40 -25.93
N VAL A 42 -32.09 -7.73 -26.90
CA VAL A 42 -31.83 -6.85 -28.05
C VAL A 42 -32.89 -7.13 -29.11
N PRO A 43 -33.78 -6.17 -29.41
CA PRO A 43 -34.80 -6.36 -30.42
C PRO A 43 -34.13 -6.57 -31.79
N ARG A 44 -34.58 -7.58 -32.52
CA ARG A 44 -34.18 -7.83 -33.92
C ARG A 44 -34.70 -6.69 -34.80
N ARG A 45 -33.99 -5.57 -34.86
CA ARG A 45 -34.34 -4.45 -35.73
C ARG A 45 -33.81 -4.72 -37.14
N THR A 46 -34.68 -5.22 -38.00
CA THR A 46 -34.43 -5.42 -39.44
C THR A 46 -35.06 -4.29 -40.26
N GLY A 47 -34.69 -3.03 -39.97
CA GLY A 47 -35.21 -1.87 -40.70
C GLY A 47 -34.33 -0.62 -40.60
N PRO A 48 -34.39 0.30 -41.58
CA PRO A 48 -33.52 1.47 -41.68
C PRO A 48 -34.02 2.60 -40.77
N THR A 49 -33.90 2.43 -39.45
CA THR A 49 -34.20 3.51 -38.49
C THR A 49 -32.91 3.97 -37.84
N VAL A 50 -32.48 5.20 -38.17
CA VAL A 50 -31.26 5.80 -37.62
C VAL A 50 -31.47 6.00 -36.11
N THR A 51 -30.84 5.15 -35.32
CA THR A 51 -30.93 5.20 -33.86
C THR A 51 -29.98 6.29 -33.33
N TRP A 52 -30.20 6.78 -32.10
CA TRP A 52 -29.28 7.72 -31.46
C TRP A 52 -27.83 7.18 -31.41
N SER A 53 -27.67 5.87 -31.17
CA SER A 53 -26.39 5.16 -31.24
C SER A 53 -25.72 5.31 -32.61
N ASP A 54 -26.47 5.17 -33.70
CA ASP A 54 -25.94 5.28 -35.07
C ASP A 54 -25.46 6.69 -35.37
N ARG A 55 -26.18 7.72 -34.90
CA ARG A 55 -25.76 9.13 -35.04
C ARG A 55 -24.50 9.43 -34.25
N MET A 56 -24.35 8.83 -33.06
CA MET A 56 -23.16 8.97 -32.23
C MET A 56 -21.95 8.29 -32.88
N MET A 57 -22.13 7.04 -33.34
CA MET A 57 -21.09 6.29 -34.03
C MET A 57 -20.65 6.98 -35.33
N ASP A 58 -21.58 7.48 -36.13
CA ASP A 58 -21.25 8.19 -37.38
C ASP A 58 -20.43 9.48 -37.11
N ARG A 59 -20.74 10.21 -36.04
CA ARG A 59 -19.91 11.37 -35.61
C ARG A 59 -18.51 10.96 -35.18
N LEU A 60 -18.38 9.88 -34.38
CA LEU A 60 -17.10 9.34 -33.95
C LEU A 60 -16.26 8.86 -35.14
N THR A 61 -16.88 8.15 -36.09
CA THR A 61 -16.22 7.67 -37.30
C THR A 61 -15.80 8.82 -38.20
N LYS A 62 -16.63 9.86 -38.35
CA LYS A 62 -16.28 11.08 -39.11
C LYS A 62 -15.10 11.84 -38.49
N ALA A 63 -14.93 11.78 -37.18
CA ALA A 63 -13.76 12.34 -36.51
C ALA A 63 -12.53 11.42 -36.65
N TYR A 64 -12.70 10.11 -36.46
CA TYR A 64 -11.62 9.12 -36.49
C TYR A 64 -11.01 8.93 -37.88
N ALA A 65 -11.85 8.84 -38.92
CA ALA A 65 -11.41 8.58 -40.29
C ALA A 65 -10.34 9.55 -40.81
N PRO A 66 -10.51 10.89 -40.74
CA PRO A 66 -9.48 11.83 -41.21
C PRO A 66 -8.21 11.81 -40.35
N LEU A 67 -8.32 11.50 -39.05
CA LEU A 67 -7.18 11.33 -38.14
C LEU A 67 -6.34 10.11 -38.53
N LEU A 68 -7.00 8.98 -38.78
CA LEU A 68 -6.35 7.75 -39.25
C LEU A 68 -5.65 7.99 -40.59
N ASP A 69 -6.36 8.62 -41.53
CA ASP A 69 -5.84 8.96 -42.86
C ASP A 69 -4.58 9.85 -42.78
N ARG A 70 -4.58 10.83 -41.86
CA ARG A 70 -3.43 11.71 -41.63
C ARG A 70 -2.27 10.96 -41.00
N ALA A 71 -2.54 10.05 -40.06
CA ALA A 71 -1.54 9.20 -39.43
C ALA A 71 -0.88 8.25 -40.44
N LEU A 72 -1.67 7.63 -41.33
CA LEU A 72 -1.18 6.75 -42.39
C LEU A 72 -0.34 7.51 -43.42
N ARG A 73 -0.71 8.75 -43.80
CA ARG A 73 0.10 9.59 -44.70
C ARG A 73 1.43 10.04 -44.09
N HIS A 74 1.53 10.13 -42.77
CA HIS A 74 2.73 10.60 -42.05
C HIS A 74 3.36 9.48 -41.20
N THR A 75 3.43 8.26 -41.74
CA THR A 75 3.88 7.07 -40.99
C THR A 75 5.23 7.27 -40.29
N ARG A 76 6.18 7.95 -40.96
CA ARG A 76 7.52 8.22 -40.39
C ARG A 76 7.45 9.11 -39.15
N ILE A 77 6.57 10.11 -39.15
CA ILE A 77 6.35 11.00 -38.00
C ILE A 77 5.73 10.21 -36.86
N VAL A 78 4.71 9.39 -37.15
CA VAL A 78 4.03 8.56 -36.13
C VAL A 78 5.03 7.60 -35.47
N ILE A 79 5.83 6.89 -36.26
CA ILE A 79 6.88 5.99 -35.74
C ILE A 79 7.91 6.78 -34.94
N GLY A 80 8.37 7.93 -35.44
CA GLY A 80 9.31 8.80 -34.73
C GLY A 80 8.78 9.28 -33.39
N THR A 81 7.51 9.68 -33.32
CA THR A 81 6.86 10.07 -32.06
C THR A 81 6.69 8.90 -31.11
N GLY A 82 6.36 7.70 -31.62
CA GLY A 82 6.26 6.49 -30.80
C GLY A 82 7.59 6.10 -30.18
N LEU A 83 8.67 6.14 -30.97
CA LEU A 83 10.03 5.90 -30.48
C LEU A 83 10.48 6.96 -29.48
N ALA A 84 10.16 8.24 -29.72
CA ALA A 84 10.47 9.32 -28.78
C ALA A 84 9.73 9.14 -27.44
N LEU A 85 8.45 8.77 -27.48
CA LEU A 85 7.67 8.48 -26.27
C LEU A 85 8.20 7.25 -25.54
N LEU A 86 8.60 6.20 -26.26
CA LEU A 86 9.23 5.02 -25.67
C LEU A 86 10.55 5.40 -24.99
N ALA A 87 11.40 6.17 -25.66
CA ALA A 87 12.67 6.65 -25.09
C ALA A 87 12.44 7.52 -23.85
N ALA A 88 11.44 8.40 -23.87
CA ALA A 88 11.05 9.20 -22.72
C ALA A 88 10.54 8.34 -21.55
N ALA A 89 9.74 7.31 -21.83
CA ALA A 89 9.26 6.37 -20.81
C ALA A 89 10.40 5.57 -20.18
N VAL A 90 11.34 5.06 -20.99
CA VAL A 90 12.55 4.37 -20.49
C VAL A 90 13.41 5.32 -19.66
N PHE A 91 13.62 6.55 -20.12
CA PHE A 91 14.36 7.55 -19.37
C PHE A 91 13.71 7.87 -18.01
N ALA A 92 12.39 8.05 -17.98
CA ALA A 92 11.64 8.24 -16.75
C ALA A 92 11.75 7.02 -15.81
N PHE A 93 11.67 5.81 -16.37
CA PHE A 93 11.82 4.56 -15.62
C PHE A 93 13.20 4.46 -14.95
N THR A 94 14.29 4.85 -15.62
CA THR A 94 15.64 4.83 -15.02
C THR A 94 15.82 5.79 -13.85
N ARG A 95 14.96 6.81 -13.71
CA ARG A 95 14.99 7.76 -12.59
C ARG A 95 14.02 7.41 -11.47
N MET A 96 13.21 6.37 -11.65
CA MET A 96 12.25 5.93 -10.65
C MET A 96 12.99 5.16 -9.56
N GLY A 97 12.81 5.55 -8.31
CA GLY A 97 13.29 4.78 -7.16
C GLY A 97 12.59 3.43 -7.08
N GLY A 98 13.28 2.43 -6.54
CA GLY A 98 12.68 1.14 -6.20
C GLY A 98 12.38 1.08 -4.71
N GLU A 99 11.11 0.84 -4.36
CA GLU A 99 10.71 0.43 -3.02
C GLU A 99 10.29 -1.05 -3.08
N PHE A 100 10.72 -1.86 -2.10
CA PHE A 100 10.47 -3.31 -2.08
C PHE A 100 8.96 -3.62 -1.99
N ILE A 101 8.26 -2.98 -1.05
CA ILE A 101 6.80 -2.99 -0.88
C ILE A 101 6.45 -1.61 -0.28
N PRO A 102 5.40 -0.90 -0.76
CA PRO A 102 5.00 0.35 -0.13
C PRO A 102 4.64 0.09 1.33
N GLN A 103 5.08 0.97 2.23
CA GLN A 103 4.74 0.83 3.65
C GLN A 103 3.22 0.98 3.80
N LEU A 104 2.57 -0.12 4.18
CA LEU A 104 1.13 -0.14 4.45
C LEU A 104 0.88 0.61 5.75
N GLU A 105 -0.11 1.50 5.79
CA GLU A 105 -0.57 2.09 7.05
C GLU A 105 -1.44 1.05 7.77
N GLU A 106 -0.93 0.48 8.86
CA GLU A 106 -1.63 -0.50 9.71
C GLU A 106 -2.62 0.17 10.67
N GLY A 107 -2.50 1.48 10.87
CA GLY A 107 -3.37 2.29 11.72
C GLY A 107 -2.84 2.49 13.14
N ASP A 108 -2.06 1.56 13.67
CA ASP A 108 -1.39 1.68 14.97
C ASP A 108 0.13 1.82 14.80
N PHE A 109 0.83 2.31 15.82
CA PHE A 109 2.29 2.36 15.84
C PHE A 109 2.87 1.36 16.84
N ALA A 110 4.08 0.88 16.54
CA ALA A 110 4.92 0.15 17.47
C ALA A 110 6.29 0.83 17.52
N PHE A 111 6.65 1.41 18.66
CA PHE A 111 7.97 2.02 18.84
C PHE A 111 8.88 1.11 19.65
N HIS A 112 10.10 0.90 19.17
CA HIS A 112 11.14 0.30 20.01
C HIS A 112 11.83 1.39 20.83
N SER A 113 11.81 1.25 22.14
CA SER A 113 12.53 2.08 23.10
C SER A 113 13.73 1.28 23.61
N ILE A 114 14.93 1.72 23.25
CA ILE A 114 16.19 1.03 23.56
C ILE A 114 17.02 1.92 24.48
N LEU A 115 17.24 1.44 25.71
CA LEU A 115 18.14 2.08 26.67
C LEU A 115 19.60 1.60 26.48
N PRO A 116 20.60 2.31 27.05
CA PRO A 116 21.99 1.89 26.98
C PRO A 116 22.17 0.51 27.63
N MET A 117 23.07 -0.31 27.06
CA MET A 117 23.33 -1.66 27.55
C MET A 117 23.73 -1.63 29.04
N GLY A 118 23.17 -2.54 29.83
CA GLY A 118 23.39 -2.62 31.27
C GLY A 118 22.43 -1.76 32.11
N ALA A 119 21.44 -1.11 31.49
CA ALA A 119 20.33 -0.49 32.23
C ALA A 119 19.55 -1.52 33.04
N SER A 120 19.14 -1.15 34.26
CA SER A 120 18.30 -2.02 35.09
C SER A 120 16.86 -2.03 34.60
N LEU A 121 16.14 -3.13 34.85
CA LEU A 121 14.71 -3.22 34.54
C LEU A 121 13.91 -2.06 35.16
N SER A 122 14.24 -1.67 36.39
CA SER A 122 13.60 -0.55 37.08
C SER A 122 13.80 0.78 36.34
N ALA A 123 15.01 1.02 35.80
CA ALA A 123 15.30 2.22 35.02
C ALA A 123 14.53 2.20 33.68
N SER A 124 14.45 1.05 33.01
CA SER A 124 13.64 0.88 31.80
C SER A 124 12.17 1.17 32.07
N LEU A 125 11.59 0.61 33.14
CA LEU A 125 10.20 0.86 33.52
C LEU A 125 9.94 2.35 33.80
N GLU A 126 10.78 3.00 34.61
CA GLU A 126 10.63 4.43 34.91
C GLU A 126 10.70 5.28 33.64
N ASN A 127 11.62 4.96 32.74
CA ASN A 127 11.78 5.65 31.48
C ASN A 127 10.57 5.45 30.55
N ASN A 128 10.09 4.22 30.39
CA ASN A 128 8.94 3.94 29.56
C ASN A 128 7.64 4.54 30.11
N MET A 129 7.48 4.64 31.44
CA MET A 129 6.37 5.40 32.03
C MET A 129 6.40 6.88 31.63
N ARG A 130 7.59 7.47 31.42
CA ARG A 130 7.72 8.85 30.89
C ARG A 130 7.36 8.89 29.40
N VAL A 131 7.82 7.92 28.61
CA VAL A 131 7.45 7.76 27.19
C VAL A 131 5.93 7.68 27.03
N GLU A 132 5.27 6.79 27.76
CA GLU A 132 3.81 6.64 27.75
C GLU A 132 3.09 7.94 28.09
N ARG A 133 3.57 8.67 29.11
CA ARG A 133 2.96 9.93 29.52
C ARG A 133 3.08 11.01 28.45
N ILE A 134 4.17 11.04 27.69
CA ILE A 134 4.34 11.98 26.56
C ILE A 134 3.42 11.59 25.41
N ILE A 135 3.39 10.32 25.04
CA ILE A 135 2.56 9.83 23.91
C ILE A 135 1.07 9.97 24.21
N LYS A 136 0.63 9.74 25.46
CA LYS A 136 -0.78 9.92 25.86
C LYS A 136 -1.26 11.38 25.81
N GLN A 137 -0.38 12.37 25.59
CA GLN A 137 -0.80 13.76 25.40
C GLN A 137 -1.33 14.04 23.99
N PHE A 138 -1.09 13.14 23.03
CA PHE A 138 -1.57 13.28 21.67
C PHE A 138 -3.05 12.89 21.59
N PRO A 139 -3.93 13.76 21.06
CA PRO A 139 -5.37 13.48 20.99
C PRO A 139 -5.72 12.32 20.06
N GLU A 140 -4.82 11.92 19.17
CA GLU A 140 -5.01 10.80 18.25
C GLU A 140 -4.77 9.44 18.93
N VAL A 141 -4.13 9.43 20.11
CA VAL A 141 -3.77 8.21 20.85
C VAL A 141 -4.91 7.78 21.74
N LYS A 142 -5.36 6.54 21.55
CA LYS A 142 -6.39 5.90 22.37
C LYS A 142 -5.78 5.27 23.62
N ASP A 143 -4.72 4.49 23.46
CA ASP A 143 -3.99 3.88 24.57
C ASP A 143 -2.55 3.56 24.20
N VAL A 144 -1.71 3.34 25.20
CA VAL A 144 -0.30 2.99 25.03
C VAL A 144 0.02 1.83 25.96
N VAL A 145 0.63 0.78 25.40
CA VAL A 145 1.01 -0.43 26.11
C VAL A 145 2.50 -0.69 25.91
N SER A 146 3.28 -0.60 26.99
CA SER A 146 4.71 -0.95 26.97
C SER A 146 4.95 -2.37 27.44
N LYS A 147 5.71 -3.14 26.66
CA LYS A 147 6.19 -4.50 27.00
C LYS A 147 7.71 -4.47 27.11
N THR A 148 8.23 -4.45 28.34
CA THR A 148 9.66 -4.43 28.63
C THR A 148 10.17 -5.84 28.92
N GLY A 149 11.27 -6.23 28.28
CA GLY A 149 11.91 -7.52 28.52
C GLY A 149 11.14 -8.73 27.96
N THR A 150 11.58 -9.92 28.36
CA THR A 150 11.11 -11.20 27.80
C THR A 150 9.75 -11.61 28.37
N ALA A 151 8.85 -12.06 27.51
CA ALA A 151 7.58 -12.67 27.93
C ALA A 151 7.80 -14.05 28.56
N GLU A 152 6.87 -14.51 29.42
CA GLU A 152 6.94 -15.83 30.07
C GLU A 152 6.99 -16.99 29.06
N VAL A 153 6.42 -16.77 27.87
CA VAL A 153 6.56 -17.69 26.74
C VAL A 153 7.86 -17.36 26.00
N PRO A 154 8.78 -18.33 25.79
CA PRO A 154 10.11 -18.10 25.22
C PRO A 154 10.09 -17.87 23.69
N THR A 155 9.04 -17.24 23.17
CA THR A 155 8.88 -16.88 21.76
C THR A 155 9.43 -15.50 21.42
N ASP A 156 9.80 -14.70 22.44
CA ASP A 156 10.33 -13.35 22.28
C ASP A 156 11.41 -13.07 23.34
N ILE A 157 12.67 -13.29 22.97
CA ILE A 157 13.82 -13.00 23.84
C ILE A 157 14.18 -11.52 23.74
N MET A 158 13.85 -10.77 24.80
CA MET A 158 14.21 -9.36 24.95
C MET A 158 15.00 -9.14 26.22
N SER A 159 16.10 -8.41 26.10
CA SER A 159 16.85 -7.92 27.25
C SER A 159 16.06 -6.85 28.02
N ALA A 160 16.44 -6.59 29.26
CA ALA A 160 15.71 -5.65 30.14
C ALA A 160 15.76 -4.19 29.68
N GLU A 161 16.72 -3.83 28.82
CA GLU A 161 16.89 -2.50 28.23
C GLU A 161 16.00 -2.24 27.00
N MET A 162 15.39 -3.28 26.42
CA MET A 162 14.54 -3.15 25.23
C MET A 162 13.07 -3.18 25.63
N THR A 163 12.29 -2.27 25.05
CA THR A 163 10.84 -2.18 25.28
C THR A 163 10.09 -1.92 24.00
N ASP A 164 9.05 -2.71 23.78
CA ASP A 164 8.09 -2.49 22.71
C ASP A 164 6.97 -1.62 23.25
N VAL A 165 6.79 -0.44 22.66
CA VAL A 165 5.72 0.50 23.01
C VAL A 165 4.68 0.47 21.91
N LEU A 166 3.57 -0.23 22.17
CA LEU A 166 2.43 -0.30 21.26
C LEU A 166 1.52 0.91 21.49
N ILE A 167 1.28 1.69 20.45
CA ILE A 167 0.47 2.91 20.50
C ILE A 167 -0.78 2.65 19.66
N LEU A 168 -1.89 2.50 20.37
CA LEU A 168 -3.22 2.30 19.77
C LEU A 168 -3.79 3.66 19.42
N LEU A 169 -4.16 3.86 18.16
CA LEU A 169 -4.75 5.12 17.69
C LEU A 169 -6.27 5.04 17.59
N HIS A 170 -6.91 6.21 17.62
CA HIS A 170 -8.28 6.36 17.15
C HIS A 170 -8.38 6.14 15.63
N ASP A 171 -9.57 5.80 15.14
CA ASP A 171 -9.81 5.73 13.69
C ASP A 171 -9.43 7.07 13.07
N LYS A 172 -8.73 7.04 11.93
CA LYS A 172 -8.23 8.22 11.21
C LYS A 172 -9.30 9.28 10.95
N LYS A 173 -10.58 8.87 10.86
CA LYS A 173 -11.73 9.78 10.71
C LYS A 173 -12.02 10.64 11.94
N GLU A 174 -11.59 10.23 13.13
CA GLU A 174 -11.81 10.92 14.41
C GLU A 174 -10.68 11.92 14.73
N TRP A 175 -9.65 12.00 13.88
CA TRP A 175 -8.49 12.85 14.14
C TRP A 175 -8.83 14.34 13.97
N THR A 176 -8.50 15.13 14.98
CA THR A 176 -8.86 16.56 15.05
C THR A 176 -7.75 17.50 14.56
N THR A 177 -6.52 17.00 14.42
CA THR A 177 -5.33 17.82 14.13
C THR A 177 -5.03 17.98 12.65
N GLY A 178 -5.67 17.20 11.78
CA GLY A 178 -5.47 17.21 10.33
C GLY A 178 -4.11 16.68 9.86
N ARG A 179 -3.31 16.08 10.75
CA ARG A 179 -1.97 15.56 10.43
C ARG A 179 -2.04 14.25 9.64
N GLY A 180 -1.03 14.03 8.80
CA GLY A 180 -0.84 12.73 8.16
C GLY A 180 -0.39 11.65 9.15
N TYR A 181 -0.56 10.36 8.79
CA TYR A 181 -0.13 9.23 9.62
C TYR A 181 1.38 9.28 9.91
N TRP A 182 2.22 9.40 8.88
CA TRP A 182 3.67 9.51 9.03
C TRP A 182 4.13 10.82 9.70
N GLU A 183 3.36 11.90 9.52
CA GLU A 183 3.64 13.18 10.18
C GLU A 183 3.38 13.09 11.70
N LEU A 184 2.36 12.35 12.10
CA LEU A 184 2.09 12.06 13.51
C LEU A 184 3.24 11.25 14.13
N ALA A 185 3.72 10.21 13.45
CA ALA A 185 4.85 9.40 13.90
C ALA A 185 6.13 10.24 14.11
N ASP A 186 6.49 11.09 13.13
CA ASP A 186 7.64 11.98 13.22
C ASP A 186 7.48 13.00 14.37
N THR A 187 6.27 13.52 14.57
CA THR A 187 5.99 14.46 15.67
C THR A 187 6.12 13.77 17.03
N MET A 188 5.65 12.53 17.16
CA MET A 188 5.80 11.73 18.38
C MET A 188 7.28 11.47 18.67
N ILE A 189 8.07 11.05 17.68
CA ILE A 189 9.52 10.87 17.85
C ILE A 189 10.21 12.16 18.30
N LYS A 190 9.88 13.31 17.71
CA LYS A 190 10.45 14.61 18.12
C LYS A 190 10.10 14.94 19.57
N ALA A 191 8.91 14.56 20.05
CA ALA A 191 8.54 14.71 21.44
C ALA A 191 9.33 13.77 22.37
N LEU A 192 9.57 12.53 21.92
CA LEU A 192 10.32 11.51 22.67
C LEU A 192 11.84 11.78 22.74
N HIS A 193 12.43 12.43 21.74
CA HIS A 193 13.84 12.85 21.75
C HIS A 193 14.20 13.82 22.90
N ARG A 194 13.22 14.35 23.64
CA ARG A 194 13.45 15.11 24.87
C ARG A 194 13.99 14.25 26.01
N ILE A 195 13.83 12.92 25.92
CA ILE A 195 14.34 11.97 26.89
C ILE A 195 15.78 11.62 26.50
N PRO A 196 16.79 12.01 27.31
CA PRO A 196 18.18 11.77 26.98
C PRO A 196 18.54 10.28 27.13
N GLY A 197 19.38 9.78 26.21
CA GLY A 197 19.98 8.44 26.31
C GLY A 197 19.07 7.29 25.89
N VAL A 198 17.95 7.56 25.21
CA VAL A 198 17.03 6.53 24.72
C VAL A 198 16.97 6.63 23.20
N TYR A 199 17.14 5.49 22.53
CA TYR A 199 16.97 5.39 21.10
C TYR A 199 15.56 4.92 20.77
N PHE A 200 14.91 5.59 19.82
CA PHE A 200 13.55 5.27 19.39
C PHE A 200 13.53 4.88 17.91
N GLU A 201 12.85 3.79 17.60
CA GLU A 201 12.63 3.35 16.22
C GLU A 201 11.13 3.27 15.93
N ILE A 202 10.69 3.84 14.80
CA ILE A 202 9.29 3.77 14.35
C ILE A 202 9.08 2.49 13.57
N ASN A 203 8.15 1.67 14.03
CA ASN A 203 7.63 0.51 13.33
C ASN A 203 6.11 0.46 13.43
N GLN A 204 5.53 -0.56 12.80
CA GLN A 204 4.11 -0.92 12.91
C GLN A 204 3.99 -2.34 13.45
N PRO A 205 2.93 -2.69 14.19
CA PRO A 205 2.88 -3.98 14.92
C PRO A 205 3.07 -5.23 14.04
N ILE A 206 2.41 -5.30 12.88
CA ILE A 206 2.51 -6.45 11.96
C ILE A 206 3.84 -6.41 11.20
N GLN A 207 4.26 -5.23 10.74
CA GLN A 207 5.56 -5.03 10.11
C GLN A 207 6.71 -5.47 11.02
N MET A 208 6.71 -5.03 12.28
CA MET A 208 7.68 -5.39 13.32
C MET A 208 7.72 -6.91 13.49
N ARG A 209 6.56 -7.54 13.68
CA ARG A 209 6.48 -8.99 13.86
C ARG A 209 6.91 -9.77 12.62
N THR A 210 6.58 -9.27 11.43
CA THR A 210 6.97 -9.90 10.17
C THR A 210 8.48 -9.80 9.95
N ASN A 211 9.07 -8.64 10.25
CA ASN A 211 10.51 -8.43 10.19
C ASN A 211 11.23 -9.39 11.13
N GLU A 212 10.81 -9.48 12.40
CA GLU A 212 11.36 -10.44 13.38
C GLU A 212 11.37 -11.89 12.86
N LEU A 213 10.25 -12.33 12.29
CA LEU A 213 10.10 -13.69 11.77
C LEU A 213 10.93 -13.94 10.51
N MET A 214 11.18 -12.90 9.71
CA MET A 214 11.89 -13.01 8.43
C MET A 214 13.41 -12.94 8.59
N THR A 215 13.91 -12.03 9.43
CA THR A 215 15.35 -11.82 9.61
C THR A 215 15.92 -12.65 10.76
N GLY A 216 15.08 -13.11 11.70
CA GLY A 216 15.52 -13.78 12.92
C GLY A 216 16.36 -12.91 13.85
N VAL A 217 16.52 -11.62 13.53
CA VAL A 217 17.29 -10.62 14.27
C VAL A 217 16.55 -9.29 14.10
N ARG A 218 16.20 -8.63 15.21
CA ARG A 218 15.69 -7.26 15.22
C ARG A 218 16.84 -6.32 14.83
N GLN A 219 16.74 -5.63 13.70
CA GLN A 219 17.65 -4.55 13.30
C GLN A 219 17.00 -3.22 13.59
#